data_AF-A0A5R8WDM0-F1
#
_entry.id   AF-A0A5R8WDM0-F1
#
_cell.length_a   1.000
_cell.length_b   1.000
_cell.length_c   1.000
_cell.angle_alpha   90.00
_cell.angle_beta   90.00
_cell.angle_gamma   90.00
#
_symmetry.space_group_name_H-M   'P 1'
#
loop_
_entity.id
_entity.type
_entity.pdbx_description
1 polymer ?
#
loop_
_entity_poly.entity_id
_entity_poly.type
_entity_poly.pdbx_seq_one_letter_code
_entity_poly.pdbx_strand_id
1 'polypeptide(L)' 'MRKISPELLSVLRCPVTASPLVQDGEELVATAPGASGSRPRYAIEDGIPLLLPPELLAAATSAGSGQHDSAADAGPAV' A
#
# COMPACT_ATOMS: atom_id res chain seq x y z
N MET A 1 15.36 7.73 -12.15
CA MET A 1 14.60 6.96 -11.15
C MET A 1 15.11 7.25 -9.75
N ARG A 2 14.26 7.77 -8.86
CA ARG A 2 14.52 7.69 -7.41
C ARG A 2 14.19 6.27 -6.97
N LYS A 3 15.19 5.53 -6.49
CA LYS A 3 14.98 4.23 -5.85
C LYS A 3 14.45 4.48 -4.44
N ILE A 4 13.46 3.70 -4.01
CA ILE A 4 13.07 3.70 -2.60
C ILE A 4 14.27 3.17 -1.81
N SER A 5 14.65 3.87 -0.73
CA SER A 5 15.79 3.48 0.10
C SER A 5 15.60 2.06 0.63
N PRO A 6 16.64 1.22 0.65
CA PRO A 6 16.55 -0.18 1.08
C PRO A 6 16.05 -0.31 2.53
N GLU A 7 16.36 0.66 3.39
CA GLU A 7 15.85 0.76 4.76
C GLU A 7 14.31 0.83 4.81
N LEU A 8 13.68 1.61 3.90
CA LEU A 8 12.23 1.72 3.80
C LEU A 8 11.59 0.44 3.25
N LEU A 9 12.22 -0.20 2.24
CA LEU A 9 11.77 -1.50 1.73
C LEU A 9 11.84 -2.61 2.79
N SER A 10 12.79 -2.51 3.72
CA SER A 10 12.91 -3.46 4.83
C SER A 10 11.73 -3.39 5.81
N VAL A 11 11.10 -2.21 5.94
CA VAL A 11 9.91 -1.98 6.78
C VAL A 11 8.61 -2.25 6.02
N LEU A 12 8.54 -1.89 4.74
CA LEU A 12 7.35 -2.08 3.91
C LEU A 12 7.05 -3.58 3.73
N ARG A 13 5.96 -4.03 4.34
CA ARG A 13 5.46 -5.41 4.25
C ARG A 13 4.24 -5.46 3.35
N CYS A 14 4.12 -6.54 2.58
CA CYS A 14 2.95 -6.81 1.77
C CYS A 14 1.70 -6.91 2.68
N PRO A 15 0.63 -6.14 2.43
CA PRO A 15 -0.58 -6.19 3.26
C PRO A 15 -1.32 -7.54 3.19
N VAL A 16 -1.12 -8.31 2.12
CA VAL A 16 -1.81 -9.60 1.91
C VAL A 16 -1.00 -10.78 2.44
N THR A 17 0.33 -10.76 2.26
CA THR A 17 1.21 -11.91 2.54
C THR A 17 2.20 -11.68 3.68
N ALA A 18 2.20 -10.48 4.28
CA ALA A 18 3.16 -10.05 5.29
C ALA A 18 4.64 -10.25 4.89
N SER A 19 4.93 -10.42 3.61
CA SER A 19 6.27 -10.70 3.08
C SER A 19 6.96 -9.42 2.62
N PRO A 20 8.30 -9.39 2.52
CA PRO A 20 9.01 -8.22 2.01
C PRO A 20 8.67 -7.94 0.54
N LEU A 21 8.77 -6.66 0.19
CA LEU A 21 8.53 -6.13 -1.15
C LEU A 21 9.87 -5.79 -1.84
N VAL A 22 9.96 -6.05 -3.14
CA VAL A 22 11.11 -5.69 -3.97
C VAL A 22 10.65 -4.70 -5.03
N GLN A 23 11.43 -3.63 -5.23
CA GLN A 23 11.16 -2.67 -6.29
C GLN A 23 11.63 -3.21 -7.64
N ASP A 24 10.69 -3.37 -8.56
CA ASP A 24 10.90 -3.73 -9.96
C ASP A 24 10.46 -2.56 -10.84
N GLY A 25 11.40 -1.70 -11.21
CA GLY A 25 11.10 -0.46 -11.94
C GLY A 25 10.21 0.49 -11.15
N GLU A 26 8.98 0.68 -11.63
CA GLU A 26 7.95 1.56 -11.05
C GLU A 26 6.90 0.78 -10.25
N GLU A 27 7.16 -0.49 -9.94
CA GLU A 27 6.27 -1.34 -9.16
C GLU A 27 7.00 -1.96 -7.96
N LEU A 28 6.27 -2.27 -6.91
CA LEU A 28 6.70 -3.12 -5.81
C LEU A 28 6.08 -4.50 -5.95
N VAL A 29 6.90 -5.54 -5.97
CA VAL A 29 6.47 -6.94 -6.11
C VAL A 29 6.73 -7.68 -4.81
N ALA A 30 5.73 -8.42 -4.33
CA ALA A 30 5.92 -9.28 -3.18
C ALA A 30 6.87 -10.44 -3.48
N THR A 31 7.77 -10.71 -2.54
CA THR A 31 8.71 -11.84 -2.63
C THR A 31 8.04 -13.21 -2.50
N ALA A 32 6.93 -13.28 -1.75
CA ALA A 32 6.13 -14.48 -1.59
C ALA A 32 4.83 -14.42 -2.40
N PRO A 33 4.39 -15.54 -2.99
CA PRO A 33 3.07 -15.64 -3.61
C PRO A 33 1.97 -15.50 -2.55
N GLY A 34 0.85 -14.88 -2.92
CA GLY A 34 -0.34 -14.82 -2.08
C GLY A 34 -1.16 -16.11 -2.13
N ALA A 35 -2.29 -16.11 -1.43
CA ALA A 35 -3.21 -17.26 -1.37
C ALA A 35 -3.70 -17.74 -2.76
N SER A 36 -3.75 -16.84 -3.75
CA SER A 36 -4.10 -17.15 -5.14
C SER A 36 -2.92 -17.70 -5.97
N GLY A 37 -1.73 -17.89 -5.39
CA GLY A 37 -0.53 -18.34 -6.09
C GLY A 37 0.19 -17.26 -6.92
N SER A 38 -0.43 -16.09 -7.12
CA SER A 38 0.18 -14.94 -7.78
C SER A 38 0.93 -14.04 -6.78
N ARG A 39 2.00 -13.39 -7.24
CA ARG A 39 2.73 -12.38 -6.45
C ARG A 39 2.06 -11.02 -6.65
N PRO A 40 1.47 -10.43 -5.60
CA PRO A 40 0.86 -9.11 -5.73
C PRO A 40 1.90 -8.07 -6.14
N ARG A 41 1.49 -7.17 -7.05
CA ARG A 41 2.28 -6.05 -7.58
C ARG A 41 1.56 -4.77 -7.22
N TYR A 42 2.31 -3.76 -6.80
CA TYR A 42 1.82 -2.47 -6.35
C TYR A 42 2.49 -1.36 -7.14
N ALA A 43 1.73 -0.54 -7.85
CA ALA A 43 2.29 0.57 -8.62
C ALA A 43 2.84 1.67 -7.70
N ILE A 44 3.81 2.42 -8.21
CA ILE A 44 4.34 3.62 -7.56
C ILE A 44 3.88 4.83 -8.38
N GLU A 45 3.00 5.65 -7.80
CA GLU A 45 2.48 6.87 -8.45
C GLU A 45 2.96 8.10 -7.68
N ASP A 46 3.51 9.11 -8.39
CA ASP A 46 4.13 10.31 -7.80
C ASP A 46 5.20 10.01 -6.73
N GLY A 47 5.84 8.83 -6.82
CA GLY A 47 6.82 8.36 -5.84
C GLY A 47 6.22 7.75 -4.56
N ILE A 48 4.89 7.56 -4.52
CA ILE A 48 4.15 6.94 -3.41
C ILE A 48 3.73 5.51 -3.82
N PRO A 49 4.15 4.46 -3.09
CA PRO A 49 3.73 3.09 -3.39
C PRO A 49 2.28 2.83 -2.96
N LEU A 50 1.48 2.33 -3.89
CA LEU A 50 0.06 2.07 -3.70
C LEU A 50 -0.17 0.67 -3.11
N LEU A 51 -0.05 0.53 -1.79
CA LEU A 51 -0.22 -0.74 -1.07
C LEU A 51 -1.69 -1.11 -0.79
N LEU A 52 -2.56 -1.01 -1.80
CA LEU A 52 -3.96 -1.40 -1.70
C LEU A 52 -4.17 -2.83 -2.19
N PRO A 53 -4.98 -3.66 -1.49
CA PRO A 53 -5.47 -4.91 -2.05
C PRO A 53 -6.22 -4.65 -3.36
N PRO A 54 -6.05 -5.49 -4.40
CA PRO A 54 -6.67 -5.27 -5.70
C PRO A 54 -8.21 -5.21 -5.60
N GLU A 55 -8.82 -5.96 -4.68
CA GLU A 55 -10.27 -5.87 -4.43
C GLU A 55 -10.71 -4.51 -3.87
N LEU A 56 -9.84 -3.77 -3.18
CA LEU A 56 -10.13 -2.48 -2.57
C LEU A 56 -9.70 -1.29 -3.45
N LEU A 57 -8.89 -1.52 -4.48
CA LEU A 57 -8.44 -0.46 -5.38
C LEU A 57 -9.60 0.20 -6.13
N ALA A 58 -10.56 -0.60 -6.61
CA ALA A 58 -11.78 -0.11 -7.26
C ALA A 58 -12.68 0.70 -6.32
N ALA A 59 -12.72 0.33 -5.03
CA ALA A 59 -13.44 1.09 -4.02
C ALA A 59 -12.72 2.42 -3.69
N ALA A 60 -11.39 2.41 -3.60
CA ALA A 60 -10.58 3.59 -3.30
C ALA A 60 -10.66 4.65 -4.41
N THR A 61 -10.68 4.26 -5.70
CA THR A 61 -10.87 5.22 -6.80
C THR A 61 -12.27 5.85 -6.78
N SER A 62 -13.27 5.13 -6.26
CA SER A 62 -14.65 5.60 -6.15
C SER A 62 -14.89 6.47 -4.90
N ALA A 63 -14.09 6.27 -3.86
CA ALA A 63 -14.11 7.05 -2.64
C ALA A 63 -13.37 8.37 -2.86
N GLY A 64 -14.09 9.47 -3.10
CA GLY A 64 -13.49 10.80 -3.21
C GLY A 64 -12.60 11.14 -2.01
N SER A 65 -11.47 11.81 -2.26
CA SER A 65 -10.36 12.08 -1.31
C SER A 65 -10.73 12.83 -0.02
N GLY A 66 -11.98 13.25 0.17
CA GLY A 66 -12.45 13.98 1.35
C GLY A 66 -12.76 13.14 2.59
N GLN A 67 -12.63 11.81 2.53
CA GLN A 67 -12.98 10.94 3.66
C GLN A 67 -11.86 10.75 4.70
N HIS A 68 -10.65 11.26 4.45
CA HIS A 68 -9.51 11.09 5.37
C HIS A 68 -9.44 12.13 6.51
N ASP A 69 -10.34 13.11 6.57
CA ASP A 69 -10.37 14.14 7.64
C ASP A 69 -11.69 14.10 8.45
N SER A 70 -12.21 12.89 8.72
CA SER A 70 -13.31 12.78 9.70
C SER A 70 -12.74 12.73 11.12
N ALA A 71 -12.31 13.91 11.60
CA ALA A 71 -12.16 14.17 13.02
C ALA A 71 -13.56 14.20 13.66
N ALA A 72 -13.98 13.06 14.20
CA ALA A 72 -14.95 13.01 15.30
C ALA A 72 -14.23 12.45 16.54
N ASP A 73 -13.17 13.14 16.95
CA ASP A 73 -12.69 13.07 18.34
C ASP A 73 -13.71 13.83 19.20
N ALA A 74 -14.74 13.12 19.66
CA ALA A 74 -15.55 13.56 20.80
C ALA A 74 -15.09 12.77 22.03
N GLY A 75 -13.90 13.10 22.54
CA GLY A 75 -13.51 12.71 23.90
C GLY A 75 -14.44 13.39 24.92
N PRO A 76 -14.82 12.72 26.03
CA PRO A 76 -15.71 13.31 27.02
C PRO A 76 -14.97 14.42 27.79
N ALA A 77 -15.59 15.60 27.87
CA ALA A 77 -15.16 16.68 28.74
C ALA A 77 -15.27 16.26 30.21
N VAL A 78 -14.19 16.51 30.97
CA VAL A 78 -14.12 16.38 32.43
C VAL A 78 -14.91 17.47 33.14
#